data_AF-A0A2J6WE25-F1
#
_entry.id   AF-A0A2J6WE25-F1
#
_cell.length_a   1.000
_cell.length_b   1.000
_cell.length_c   1.000
_cell.angle_alpha   90.00
_cell.angle_beta   90.00
_cell.angle_gamma   90.00
#
_symmetry.space_group_name_H-M   'P 1'
#
loop_
_entity.id
_entity.type
_entity.pdbx_description
1 polymer ?
#
loop_
_entity_poly.entity_id
_entity_poly.type
_entity_poly.pdbx_seq_one_letter_code
_entity_poly.pdbx_strand_id
1 'polypeptide(L)'
;MKKILEALKLFFKGIDTAMRESALSLIEHELREEENVFALITMSMFSGLPSPPTGVILRILPYMEREIQIMVKKSSELDDVFANTLSHFDID
;
A
#
# COMPACT_ATOMS: atom_id res chain seq x y z
N MET A 1 8.89 22.04 -50.25
CA MET A 1 7.62 22.09 -49.50
C MET A 1 7.11 20.71 -49.07
N LYS A 2 6.92 19.71 -49.97
CA LYS A 2 6.43 18.36 -49.59
C LYS A 2 7.28 17.63 -48.53
N LYS A 3 8.61 17.69 -48.64
CA LYS A 3 9.54 17.09 -47.64
C LYS A 3 9.41 17.69 -46.24
N ILE A 4 9.11 18.99 -46.14
CA ILE A 4 8.92 19.68 -44.84
C ILE A 4 7.60 19.24 -44.21
N LEU A 5 6.53 19.09 -45.01
CA LEU A 5 5.25 18.56 -44.56
C LEU A 5 5.36 17.10 -44.07
N GLU A 6 6.12 16.26 -44.78
CA GLU A 6 6.36 14.88 -44.35
C GLU A 6 7.20 14.81 -43.06
N ALA A 7 8.25 15.61 -42.96
CA ALA A 7 9.07 15.69 -41.75
C ALA A 7 8.25 16.15 -40.53
N LEU A 8 7.38 17.14 -40.71
CA LEU A 8 6.50 17.65 -39.66
C LEU A 8 5.46 16.59 -39.26
N LYS A 9 4.89 15.85 -40.22
CA LYS A 9 3.97 14.74 -39.94
C LYS A 9 4.65 13.60 -39.18
N LEU A 10 5.89 13.25 -39.54
CA LEU A 10 6.66 12.25 -38.82
C LEU A 10 6.97 12.71 -37.39
N PHE A 11 7.35 13.98 -37.22
CA PHE A 11 7.63 14.57 -35.91
C PHE A 11 6.41 14.53 -34.98
N PHE A 12 5.24 14.97 -35.46
CA PHE A 12 4.00 14.90 -34.68
C PHE A 12 3.63 13.45 -34.31
N LYS A 13 3.83 12.50 -35.22
CA LYS A 13 3.59 11.08 -34.94
C LYS A 13 4.57 10.53 -33.89
N GLY A 14 5.83 10.97 -33.93
CA GLY A 14 6.84 10.61 -32.93
C GLY A 14 6.50 11.16 -31.55
N ILE A 15 6.04 12.41 -31.47
CA ILE A 15 5.56 13.01 -30.21
C ILE A 15 4.36 12.24 -29.66
N ASP A 16 3.34 11.98 -30.48
CA ASP A 16 2.14 11.27 -30.05
C ASP A 16 2.47 9.88 -29.50
N THR A 17 3.36 9.15 -30.19
CA THR A 17 3.83 7.83 -29.75
C THR A 17 4.59 7.93 -28.43
N ALA A 18 5.53 8.86 -28.30
CA ALA A 18 6.33 9.05 -27.09
C ALA A 18 5.45 9.46 -25.89
N MET A 19 4.48 10.35 -26.10
CA MET A 19 3.54 10.74 -25.05
C MET A 19 2.70 9.56 -24.57
N ARG A 20 2.23 8.72 -25.51
CA ARG A 20 1.45 7.53 -25.17
C ARG A 20 2.29 6.48 -24.44
N GLU A 21 3.52 6.24 -24.88
CA GLU A 21 4.46 5.34 -24.20
C GLU A 21 4.79 5.84 -22.79
N SER A 22 5.02 7.14 -22.62
CA SER A 22 5.29 7.73 -21.31
C SER A 22 4.10 7.58 -20.36
N ALA A 23 2.87 7.79 -20.83
CA ALA A 23 1.67 7.63 -20.01
C ALA A 23 1.44 6.16 -19.63
N LEU A 24 1.64 5.24 -20.57
CA LEU A 24 1.56 3.80 -20.30
C LEU A 24 2.61 3.36 -19.27
N SER A 25 3.86 3.79 -19.44
CA SER A 25 4.94 3.45 -18.51
C SER A 25 4.67 3.96 -17.09
N LEU A 26 4.03 5.12 -16.94
CA LEU A 26 3.65 5.64 -15.63
C LEU A 26 2.60 4.75 -14.95
N ILE A 27 1.54 4.39 -15.69
CA ILE A 27 0.46 3.53 -15.17
C ILE A 27 0.99 2.14 -14.83
N GLU A 28 1.86 1.57 -15.68
CA GLU A 28 2.50 0.27 -15.41
C GLU A 28 3.39 0.30 -14.17
N HIS A 29 4.04 1.44 -13.90
CA HIS A 29 4.83 1.62 -12.69
C HIS A 29 3.91 1.70 -11.45
N GLU A 30 2.86 2.52 -11.52
CA GLU A 30 1.88 2.64 -10.42
C GLU A 30 1.23 1.30 -10.09
N LEU A 31 0.81 0.54 -11.10
CA LEU A 31 0.24 -0.80 -10.92
C LEU A 31 1.20 -1.73 -10.16
N ARG A 32 2.47 -1.74 -10.56
CA ARG A 32 3.49 -2.60 -9.96
C ARG A 32 3.76 -2.25 -8.50
N GLU A 33 3.74 -0.97 -8.17
CA GLU A 33 3.87 -0.50 -6.78
C GLU A 33 2.66 -0.89 -5.94
N GLU A 34 1.44 -0.76 -6.47
CA GLU A 34 0.21 -1.20 -5.78
C GLU A 34 0.18 -2.74 -5.59
N GLU A 35 0.61 -3.51 -6.58
CA GLU A 35 0.75 -4.97 -6.45
C GLU A 35 1.73 -5.36 -5.34
N ASN A 36 2.86 -4.65 -5.23
CA ASN A 36 3.83 -4.84 -4.14
C ASN A 36 3.22 -4.51 -2.77
N VAL A 37 2.50 -3.38 -2.66
CA VAL A 37 1.82 -2.98 -1.41
C VAL A 37 0.75 -4.00 -1.02
N PHE A 38 -0.05 -4.46 -1.99
CA PHE A 38 -1.06 -5.48 -1.77
C PHE A 38 -0.45 -6.81 -1.28
N ALA A 39 0.64 -7.26 -1.91
CA ALA A 39 1.36 -8.45 -1.49
C ALA A 39 1.90 -8.30 -0.06
N LEU A 40 2.44 -7.13 0.29
CA LEU A 40 2.88 -6.86 1.66
C LEU A 40 1.72 -6.91 2.65
N ILE A 41 0.61 -6.20 2.41
CA ILE A 41 -0.52 -6.19 3.35
C ILE A 41 -1.15 -7.58 3.53
N THR A 42 -1.23 -8.37 2.46
CA THR A 42 -1.88 -9.70 2.50
C THR A 42 -0.97 -10.81 3.01
N MET A 43 0.34 -10.73 2.74
CA MET A 43 1.28 -11.82 3.03
C MET A 43 2.33 -11.48 4.09
N SER A 44 2.48 -10.23 4.56
CA SER A 44 3.57 -9.85 5.49
C SER A 44 3.52 -10.63 6.80
N MET A 45 2.32 -10.96 7.30
CA MET A 45 2.14 -11.72 8.53
C MET A 45 2.62 -13.17 8.39
N PHE A 46 2.57 -13.74 7.18
CA PHE A 46 2.91 -15.15 6.92
C PHE A 46 4.35 -15.36 6.46
N SER A 47 4.96 -14.33 5.86
CA SER A 47 6.24 -14.45 5.18
C SER A 47 7.42 -13.86 5.96
N GLY A 48 7.17 -13.18 7.10
CA GLY A 48 8.22 -12.46 7.83
C GLY A 48 8.84 -11.33 7.02
N LEU A 49 8.15 -10.86 5.98
CA LEU A 49 8.58 -9.75 5.15
C LEU A 49 8.70 -8.46 5.99
N PRO A 50 9.62 -7.55 5.61
CA PRO A 50 9.77 -6.27 6.30
C PRO A 50 8.44 -5.53 6.32
N SER A 51 8.21 -4.76 7.39
CA SER A 51 7.00 -3.96 7.54
C SER A 51 6.76 -3.12 6.28
N PRO A 52 5.50 -2.91 5.86
CA PRO A 52 5.17 -2.07 4.72
C PRO A 52 5.91 -0.71 4.79
N PRO A 53 6.33 -0.13 3.66
CA PRO A 53 7.01 1.16 3.65
C PRO A 53 6.25 2.22 4.46
N THR A 54 6.96 3.00 5.29
CA THR A 54 6.34 3.93 6.25
C THR A 54 5.36 4.92 5.59
N GLY A 55 5.66 5.37 4.37
CA GLY A 55 4.78 6.26 3.62
C GLY A 55 3.40 5.66 3.32
N VAL A 56 3.33 4.35 3.09
CA VAL A 56 2.06 3.62 2.88
C VAL A 56 1.29 3.58 4.19
N ILE A 57 1.95 3.23 5.30
CA ILE A 57 1.32 3.19 6.63
C ILE A 57 0.72 4.57 6.99
N LEU A 58 1.46 5.66 6.74
CA LEU A 58 0.98 7.03 7.02
C LEU A 58 -0.24 7.43 6.18
N ARG A 59 -0.35 6.96 4.93
CA ARG A 59 -1.51 7.24 4.07
C ARG A 59 -2.75 6.45 4.47
N ILE A 60 -2.57 5.23 4.98
CA ILE A 60 -3.68 4.37 5.40
C ILE A 60 -4.14 4.72 6.82
N LEU A 61 -3.25 5.24 7.66
CA LEU A 61 -3.48 5.60 9.07
C LEU A 61 -4.82 6.32 9.36
N PRO A 62 -5.24 7.35 8.58
CA PRO A 62 -6.52 8.03 8.80
C PRO A 62 -7.74 7.12 8.63
N TYR A 63 -7.62 6.04 7.86
CA TYR A 63 -8.68 5.06 7.61
C TYR A 63 -8.65 3.89 8.61
N MET A 64 -7.62 3.80 9.45
CA MET A 64 -7.43 2.72 10.43
C MET A 64 -7.92 3.09 11.84
N GLU A 65 -8.61 4.22 12.02
CA GLU A 65 -9.03 4.73 13.34
C GLU A 65 -9.75 3.65 14.15
N ARG A 66 -10.72 2.97 13.54
CA ARG A 66 -11.53 1.94 14.19
C ARG A 66 -10.67 0.75 14.63
N GLU A 67 -9.80 0.27 13.77
CA GLU A 67 -8.94 -0.89 14.01
C GLU A 67 -7.94 -0.59 15.13
N ILE A 68 -7.39 0.63 15.15
CA ILE A 68 -6.53 1.12 16.22
C ILE A 68 -7.31 1.17 17.54
N GLN A 69 -8.54 1.69 17.56
CA GLN A 69 -9.38 1.70 18.76
C GLN A 69 -9.66 0.29 19.30
N ILE A 70 -9.96 -0.67 18.42
CA ILE A 70 -10.17 -2.08 18.80
C ILE A 70 -8.88 -2.66 19.40
N MET A 71 -7.74 -2.39 18.78
CA MET A 71 -6.43 -2.86 19.24
C MET A 71 -6.07 -2.31 20.62
N VAL A 72 -6.29 -1.01 20.83
CA VAL A 72 -6.08 -0.34 22.13
C VAL A 72 -6.98 -0.94 23.19
N LYS A 73 -8.27 -1.14 22.90
CA LYS A 73 -9.22 -1.75 23.84
C LYS A 73 -8.81 -3.17 24.23
N LYS A 74 -8.44 -4.01 23.25
CA LYS A 74 -7.90 -5.35 23.52
C LYS A 74 -6.64 -5.30 24.36
N SER A 75 -5.73 -4.35 24.08
CA SER A 75 -4.51 -4.19 24.86
C SER A 75 -4.79 -3.79 26.32
N SER A 76 -5.76 -2.91 26.57
CA SER A 76 -6.16 -2.55 27.93
C SER A 76 -6.87 -3.68 28.67
N GLU A 77 -7.60 -4.54 27.94
CA GLU A 77 -8.27 -5.70 28.52
C GLU A 77 -7.30 -6.87 28.81
N LEU A 78 -6.11 -6.91 28.21
CA LEU A 78 -5.12 -7.94 28.51
C LEU A 78 -4.66 -7.91 29.98
N ASP A 79 -4.55 -6.72 30.58
CA ASP A 79 -4.24 -6.56 32.01
C ASP A 79 -5.34 -7.19 32.88
N ASP A 80 -6.60 -7.09 32.44
CA ASP A 80 -7.78 -7.63 33.12
C ASP A 80 -7.94 -9.15 32.89
N VAL A 81 -7.50 -9.67 31.73
CA VAL A 81 -7.51 -11.12 31.45
C VAL A 81 -6.51 -11.86 32.34
N PHE A 82 -5.30 -11.31 32.57
CA PHE A 82 -4.36 -11.89 33.54
C PHE A 82 -4.88 -11.79 34.97
N ALA A 83 -5.47 -10.65 35.36
CA ALA A 83 -6.08 -10.50 36.69
C ALA A 83 -7.23 -11.50 36.92
N ASN A 84 -8.11 -11.70 35.94
CA ASN A 84 -9.23 -12.64 36.04
C ASN A 84 -8.77 -14.11 36.01
N THR A 85 -7.77 -14.46 35.18
CA THR A 85 -7.23 -15.82 35.16
C THR A 85 -6.45 -16.13 36.43
N LEU A 86 -5.61 -15.22 36.93
CA LEU A 86 -4.88 -15.39 38.19
C LEU A 86 -5.85 -15.46 39.38
N SER A 87 -6.91 -14.65 39.41
CA SER A 87 -7.99 -14.72 40.40
C SER A 87 -8.77 -16.03 40.36
N HIS A 88 -8.77 -16.76 39.24
CA HIS A 88 -9.40 -18.08 39.12
C HIS A 88 -8.48 -19.21 39.62
N PHE A 89 -7.16 -18.97 39.66
CA PHE A 89 -6.16 -19.90 40.19
C PHE A 89 -5.85 -19.67 41.68
N ASP A 90 -6.20 -18.51 42.24
CA ASP A 90 -5.93 -18.12 43.64
C ASP A 90 -7.12 -18.41 44.59
N ILE A 91 -8.06 -19.27 44.17
CA ILE A 91 -9.17 -19.76 45.00
C ILE A 91 -9.07 -21.28 45.07
N ASP A 92 -8.71 -21.75 46.27
CA ASP A 92 -8.29 -23.08 46.75
C ASP A 92 -6.80 -23.46 46.56
#